data_AF-A0A7K2NW01-F1
#
_entry.id   AF-A0A7K2NW01-F1
#
_cell.length_a   1.000
_cell.length_b   1.000
_cell.length_c   1.000
_cell.angle_alpha   90.00
_cell.angle_beta   90.00
_cell.angle_gamma   90.00
#
_symmetry.space_group_name_H-M   'P 1'
#
loop_
_entity.id
_entity.type
_entity.pdbx_description
1 polymer ?
#
loop_
_entity_poly.entity_id
_entity_poly.type
_entity_poly.pdbx_seq_one_letter_code
_entity_poly.pdbx_strand_id
1 'polypeptide(L)'
;MTTTTARATDHATTDMPEIADPSKVAPRDARELSKLFFEQLTVVEEGTPEHQYARNTLIEMNMSLVRFAAGRFRSRGPEEMEDIVQVGMIGLIKAIDRFELTREVEFTSFAVPYIVGEIKRFFRDTSWAVHVPRRLQEARVQLARATEELRSRLGRTPTTKELSELMSLPEDEVVEARLAANGYNSASLDAAINGSED
;
A
#
# COMPACT_ATOMS: atom_id res chain seq x y z
N MET A 1 -20.17 -52.94 36.29
CA MET A 1 -19.96 -51.57 36.81
C MET A 1 -18.52 -51.21 36.50
N THR A 2 -18.29 -50.53 35.37
CA THR A 2 -16.95 -50.17 34.90
C THR A 2 -16.92 -48.65 34.81
N THR A 3 -16.12 -48.04 35.66
CA THR A 3 -16.06 -46.59 35.88
C THR A 3 -15.30 -45.94 34.72
N THR A 4 -16.01 -45.16 33.89
CA THR A 4 -15.39 -44.28 32.89
C THR A 4 -14.89 -43.03 33.61
N THR A 5 -13.58 -42.93 33.81
CA THR A 5 -12.93 -41.70 34.27
C THR A 5 -12.81 -40.74 33.09
N ALA A 6 -13.76 -39.80 32.98
CA ALA A 6 -13.64 -38.66 32.09
C ALA A 6 -12.59 -37.69 32.66
N ARG A 7 -11.51 -37.52 31.91
CA ARG A 7 -10.42 -36.58 32.20
C ARG A 7 -10.91 -35.19 31.78
N ALA A 8 -11.22 -34.34 32.75
CA ALA A 8 -11.53 -32.93 32.50
C ALA A 8 -10.25 -32.20 32.11
N THR A 9 -10.12 -31.85 30.83
CA THR A 9 -9.20 -30.82 30.36
C THR A 9 -9.86 -29.48 30.62
N ASP A 10 -9.50 -28.87 31.75
CA ASP A 10 -9.87 -27.52 32.11
C ASP A 10 -9.00 -26.54 31.31
N HIS A 11 -9.34 -26.35 30.03
CA HIS A 11 -8.86 -25.20 29.27
C HIS A 11 -9.76 -24.03 29.66
N ALA A 12 -9.24 -23.16 30.52
CA ALA A 12 -9.83 -21.86 30.77
C ALA A 12 -9.89 -21.07 29.44
N THR A 13 -10.98 -21.26 28.70
CA THR A 13 -11.40 -20.39 27.61
C THR A 13 -11.65 -19.02 28.25
N THR A 14 -10.65 -18.14 28.17
CA THR A 14 -10.91 -16.71 28.30
C THR A 14 -11.89 -16.39 27.18
N ASP A 15 -13.14 -16.14 27.53
CA ASP A 15 -14.27 -15.95 26.62
C ASP A 15 -14.00 -14.69 25.78
N MET A 16 -13.27 -14.87 24.68
CA MET A 16 -12.88 -13.79 23.78
C MET A 16 -14.17 -13.23 23.17
N PRO A 17 -14.38 -11.90 23.17
CA PRO A 17 -15.60 -11.33 22.61
C PRO A 17 -15.77 -11.77 21.16
N GLU A 18 -16.86 -12.47 20.88
CA GLU A 18 -17.25 -12.78 19.51
C GLU A 18 -17.74 -11.49 18.84
N ILE A 19 -16.94 -10.96 17.90
CA ILE A 19 -17.29 -9.76 17.15
C ILE A 19 -17.96 -10.17 15.84
N ALA A 20 -19.28 -9.92 15.74
CA ALA A 20 -20.08 -10.28 14.58
C ALA A 20 -19.71 -9.51 13.30
N ASP A 21 -19.24 -8.26 13.40
CA ASP A 21 -18.75 -7.46 12.27
C ASP A 21 -17.55 -6.59 12.70
N PRO A 22 -16.32 -7.16 12.70
CA PRO A 22 -15.14 -6.43 13.14
C PRO A 22 -14.84 -5.19 12.29
N SER A 23 -15.24 -5.19 11.02
CA SER A 23 -15.01 -4.09 10.10
C SER A 23 -15.80 -2.81 10.43
N LYS A 24 -16.87 -2.93 11.22
CA LYS A 24 -17.75 -1.83 11.63
C LYS A 24 -17.47 -1.29 13.03
N VAL A 25 -16.46 -1.82 13.72
CA VAL A 25 -16.08 -1.33 15.05
C VAL A 25 -15.62 0.13 14.95
N ALA A 26 -16.15 1.00 15.80
CA ALA A 26 -15.76 2.41 15.80
C ALA A 26 -14.27 2.55 16.16
N PRO A 27 -13.52 3.54 15.62
CA PRO A 27 -12.08 3.63 15.83
C PRO A 27 -11.65 3.71 17.31
N ARG A 28 -12.50 4.25 18.18
CA ARG A 28 -12.25 4.31 19.62
C ARG A 28 -12.33 2.92 20.26
N ASP A 29 -13.42 2.21 20.00
CA ASP A 29 -13.67 0.86 20.51
C ASP A 29 -12.67 -0.15 19.91
N ALA A 30 -12.23 0.10 18.68
CA ALA A 30 -11.22 -0.70 18.01
C ALA A 30 -9.87 -0.71 18.75
N ARG A 31 -9.50 0.38 19.44
CA ARG A 31 -8.26 0.43 20.22
C ARG A 31 -8.32 -0.49 21.43
N GLU A 32 -9.37 -0.39 22.22
CA GLU A 32 -9.54 -1.19 23.44
C GLU A 32 -9.67 -2.68 23.10
N LEU A 33 -10.47 -3.00 22.08
CA LEU A 33 -10.62 -4.37 21.60
C LEU A 33 -9.32 -4.92 20.99
N SER A 34 -8.57 -4.12 20.22
CA SER A 34 -7.30 -4.57 19.62
C SER A 34 -6.32 -5.03 20.70
N LYS A 35 -6.30 -4.37 21.87
CA LYS A 35 -5.43 -4.77 22.97
C LYS A 35 -5.72 -6.20 23.45
N LEU A 36 -7.00 -6.55 23.62
CA LEU A 36 -7.43 -7.88 24.04
C LEU A 36 -7.03 -8.95 23.03
N PHE A 37 -7.22 -8.69 21.73
CA PHE A 37 -6.83 -9.64 20.69
C PHE A 37 -5.31 -9.79 20.56
N PHE A 38 -4.54 -8.71 20.73
CA PHE A 38 -3.08 -8.83 20.77
C PHE A 38 -2.62 -9.61 22.01
N GLU A 39 -3.26 -9.43 23.16
CA GLU A 39 -2.94 -10.20 24.37
C GLU A 39 -3.22 -11.68 24.13
N GLN A 40 -4.35 -11.99 23.48
CA GLN A 40 -4.68 -13.36 23.09
C GLN A 40 -3.63 -13.98 22.18
N LEU A 41 -3.15 -13.26 21.15
CA LEU A 41 -2.10 -13.75 20.25
C LEU A 41 -0.80 -14.11 20.95
N THR A 42 -0.54 -13.59 22.16
CA THR A 42 0.66 -13.97 22.94
C THR A 42 0.53 -15.30 23.66
N VAL A 43 -0.70 -15.78 23.91
CA VAL A 43 -0.97 -16.98 24.70
C VAL A 43 -1.46 -18.17 23.86
N VAL A 44 -2.12 -17.90 22.73
CA VAL A 44 -2.62 -18.95 21.83
C VAL A 44 -1.53 -19.42 20.86
N GLU A 45 -1.47 -20.72 20.63
CA GLU A 45 -0.49 -21.32 19.72
C GLU A 45 -0.79 -20.98 18.25
N GLU A 46 0.25 -20.62 17.50
CA GLU A 46 0.13 -20.32 16.08
C GLU A 46 -0.39 -21.54 15.31
N GLY A 47 -1.35 -21.30 14.40
CA GLY A 47 -2.00 -22.34 13.61
C GLY A 47 -3.32 -22.86 14.19
N THR A 48 -3.63 -22.58 15.45
CA THR A 48 -4.93 -22.92 16.05
C THR A 48 -6.07 -22.06 15.48
N PRO A 49 -7.32 -22.57 15.48
CA PRO A 49 -8.50 -21.77 15.11
C PRO A 49 -8.61 -20.46 15.92
N GLU A 50 -8.26 -20.49 17.20
CA GLU A 50 -8.31 -19.35 18.11
C GLU A 50 -7.28 -18.28 17.73
N HIS A 51 -6.07 -18.71 17.36
CA HIS A 51 -5.04 -17.81 16.83
C HIS A 51 -5.51 -17.15 15.52
N GLN A 52 -6.08 -17.94 14.61
CA GLN A 52 -6.59 -17.42 13.33
C GLN A 52 -7.73 -16.44 13.55
N TYR A 53 -8.65 -16.73 14.48
CA TYR A 53 -9.74 -15.84 14.84
C TYR A 53 -9.21 -14.49 15.32
N ALA A 54 -8.36 -14.48 16.35
CA ALA A 54 -7.82 -13.24 16.91
C ALA A 54 -7.07 -12.40 15.87
N ARG A 55 -6.27 -13.06 15.03
CA ARG A 55 -5.52 -12.41 13.94
C ARG A 55 -6.45 -11.81 12.88
N ASN A 56 -7.46 -12.55 12.42
CA ASN A 56 -8.40 -12.09 11.41
C ASN A 56 -9.25 -10.92 11.93
N THR A 57 -9.71 -10.99 13.18
CA THR A 57 -10.45 -9.90 13.83
C THR A 57 -9.61 -8.62 13.89
N LEU A 58 -8.33 -8.71 14.26
CA LEU A 58 -7.40 -7.57 14.22
C LEU A 58 -7.24 -6.98 12.81
N ILE A 59 -7.13 -7.83 11.78
CA ILE A 59 -7.03 -7.39 10.40
C ILE A 59 -8.29 -6.61 10.00
N GLU A 60 -9.46 -7.20 10.24
CA GLU A 60 -10.76 -6.63 9.83
C GLU A 60 -11.06 -5.30 10.53
N MET A 61 -10.81 -5.20 11.84
CA MET A 61 -10.98 -3.96 12.61
C MET A 61 -10.10 -2.81 12.09
N ASN A 62 -8.94 -3.14 11.52
CA ASN A 62 -7.96 -2.16 11.08
C ASN A 62 -7.98 -1.93 9.55
N MET A 63 -8.91 -2.52 8.80
CA MET A 63 -9.01 -2.28 7.34
C MET A 63 -9.24 -0.79 6.98
N SER A 64 -9.99 -0.06 7.81
CA SER A 64 -10.24 1.37 7.61
C SER A 64 -8.96 2.21 7.72
N LEU A 65 -8.01 1.80 8.55
CA LEU A 65 -6.69 2.42 8.68
C LEU A 65 -5.90 2.29 7.38
N VAL A 66 -5.96 1.13 6.71
CA VAL A 66 -5.31 0.91 5.41
C VAL A 66 -5.90 1.82 4.35
N ARG A 67 -7.24 1.91 4.26
CA ARG A 67 -7.91 2.84 3.33
C ARG A 67 -7.53 4.30 3.60
N PHE A 68 -7.43 4.69 4.86
CA PHE A 68 -6.97 6.03 5.25
C PHE A 68 -5.50 6.27 4.83
N ALA A 69 -4.62 5.28 5.03
CA ALA A 69 -3.22 5.36 4.62
C ALA A 69 -3.07 5.46 3.09
N ALA A 70 -3.77 4.59 2.35
CA ALA A 70 -3.82 4.53 0.90
C ALA A 70 -4.36 5.82 0.27
N GLY A 71 -5.29 6.52 0.93
CA GLY A 71 -5.87 7.77 0.44
C GLY A 71 -4.85 8.89 0.13
N ARG A 72 -3.62 8.79 0.65
CA ARG A 72 -2.52 9.72 0.31
C ARG A 72 -1.95 9.51 -1.10
N PHE A 73 -2.28 8.40 -1.76
CA PHE A 73 -1.74 7.98 -3.06
C PHE A 73 -2.77 8.07 -4.21
N ARG A 74 -3.85 8.84 -4.02
CA ARG A 74 -5.04 8.95 -4.90
C ARG A 74 -4.83 9.48 -6.33
N SER A 75 -3.60 9.72 -6.78
CA SER A 75 -3.33 10.48 -8.02
C SER A 75 -3.58 9.75 -9.35
N ARG A 76 -4.11 8.51 -9.37
CA ARG A 76 -4.08 7.66 -10.58
C ARG A 76 -5.37 6.89 -10.94
N GLY A 77 -6.51 7.19 -10.31
CA GLY A 77 -7.81 6.59 -10.66
C GLY A 77 -8.31 5.49 -9.70
N PRO A 78 -9.53 4.98 -9.90
CA PRO A 78 -10.20 4.08 -8.97
C PRO A 78 -9.67 2.63 -8.98
N GLU A 79 -9.30 2.06 -10.13
CA GLU A 79 -8.78 0.68 -10.21
C GLU A 79 -7.44 0.54 -9.48
N GLU A 80 -6.53 1.50 -9.68
CA GLU A 80 -5.24 1.52 -8.96
C GLU A 80 -5.40 1.67 -7.44
N MET A 81 -6.51 2.25 -6.96
CA MET A 81 -6.76 2.38 -5.53
C MET A 81 -6.99 1.03 -4.86
N GLU A 82 -7.68 0.10 -5.53
CA GLU A 82 -7.93 -1.23 -4.98
C GLU A 82 -6.62 -2.01 -4.80
N ASP A 83 -5.74 -1.94 -5.80
CA ASP A 83 -4.39 -2.53 -5.74
C ASP A 83 -3.55 -1.93 -4.60
N ILE A 84 -3.57 -0.60 -4.45
CA ILE A 84 -2.87 0.10 -3.36
C ILE A 84 -3.42 -0.36 -2.01
N VAL A 85 -4.73 -0.50 -1.87
CA VAL A 85 -5.36 -0.98 -0.63
C VAL A 85 -4.93 -2.42 -0.35
N GLN A 86 -4.95 -3.32 -1.34
CA GLN A 86 -4.51 -4.70 -1.18
C GLN A 86 -3.05 -4.80 -0.74
N VAL A 87 -2.15 -4.03 -1.38
CA VAL A 87 -0.74 -3.95 -0.95
C VAL A 87 -0.64 -3.40 0.47
N GLY A 88 -1.42 -2.37 0.79
CA GLY A 88 -1.50 -1.82 2.13
C GLY A 88 -1.97 -2.84 3.17
N MET A 89 -2.86 -3.76 2.80
CA MET A 89 -3.29 -4.87 3.67
C MET A 89 -2.14 -5.82 4.00
N ILE A 90 -1.24 -6.09 3.05
CA ILE A 90 -0.01 -6.86 3.32
C ILE A 90 0.83 -6.17 4.40
N GLY A 91 0.89 -4.83 4.37
CA GLY A 91 1.60 -4.05 5.38
C GLY A 91 0.94 -4.10 6.76
N LEU A 92 -0.39 -4.04 6.80
CA LEU A 92 -1.15 -4.22 8.03
C LEU A 92 -0.90 -5.61 8.63
N ILE A 93 -0.97 -6.66 7.81
CA ILE A 93 -0.74 -8.04 8.22
C ILE A 93 0.66 -8.18 8.85
N LYS A 94 1.70 -7.69 8.15
CA LYS A 94 3.08 -7.70 8.67
C LYS A 94 3.24 -6.90 9.96
N ALA A 95 2.46 -5.82 10.13
CA ALA A 95 2.46 -5.05 11.36
C ALA A 95 1.82 -5.83 12.51
N ILE A 96 0.71 -6.52 12.28
CA ILE A 96 0.05 -7.38 13.28
C ILE A 96 1.00 -8.48 13.73
N ASP A 97 1.63 -9.17 12.77
CA ASP A 97 2.55 -10.29 13.05
C ASP A 97 3.83 -9.87 13.81
N ARG A 98 4.15 -8.57 13.85
CA ARG A 98 5.38 -8.03 14.48
C ARG A 98 5.13 -7.08 15.64
N PHE A 99 3.87 -6.79 15.95
CA PHE A 99 3.54 -5.85 17.01
C PHE A 99 3.68 -6.54 18.36
N GLU A 100 4.32 -5.86 19.30
CA GLU A 100 4.51 -6.33 20.67
C GLU A 100 3.84 -5.31 21.61
N LEU A 101 2.89 -5.77 22.42
CA LEU A 101 2.17 -4.93 23.41
C LEU A 101 3.10 -4.25 24.42
N THR A 102 4.27 -4.84 24.68
CA THR A 102 5.26 -4.33 25.62
C THR A 102 5.91 -3.02 25.17
N ARG A 103 5.73 -2.60 23.91
CA ARG A 103 6.41 -1.43 23.33
C ARG A 103 5.86 -0.07 23.73
N GLU A 104 4.86 0.01 24.63
CA GLU A 104 4.23 1.27 25.12
C GLU A 104 3.81 2.26 24.00
N VAL A 105 3.57 1.75 22.79
CA VAL A 105 3.14 2.55 21.62
C VAL A 105 1.82 2.03 21.08
N GLU A 106 0.98 2.95 20.64
CA GLU A 106 -0.27 2.64 19.96
C GLU A 106 -0.01 1.83 18.67
N PHE A 107 -0.76 0.74 18.47
CA PHE A 107 -0.65 -0.10 17.28
C PHE A 107 -0.77 0.71 15.98
N THR A 108 -1.69 1.68 15.95
CA THR A 108 -1.86 2.57 14.78
C THR A 108 -0.59 3.31 14.38
N SER A 109 0.18 3.82 15.35
CA SER A 109 1.46 4.49 15.12
C SER A 109 2.53 3.53 14.59
N PHE A 110 2.48 2.26 14.99
CA PHE A 110 3.39 1.22 14.52
C PHE A 110 3.01 0.71 13.11
N ALA A 111 1.73 0.53 12.84
CA ALA A 111 1.22 -0.07 11.60
C ALA A 111 1.32 0.86 10.39
N VAL A 112 1.09 2.17 10.57
CA VAL A 112 1.12 3.14 9.46
C VAL A 112 2.44 3.12 8.68
N PRO A 113 3.63 3.13 9.31
CA PRO A 113 4.91 2.96 8.62
C PRO A 113 5.02 1.68 7.78
N TYR A 114 4.51 0.54 8.28
CA TYR A 114 4.50 -0.72 7.54
C TYR A 114 3.60 -0.65 6.31
N ILE A 115 2.37 -0.16 6.48
CA ILE A 115 1.39 0.01 5.40
C ILE A 115 1.96 0.92 4.30
N VAL A 116 2.45 2.10 4.68
CA VAL A 116 3.04 3.07 3.74
C VAL A 116 4.30 2.50 3.08
N GLY A 117 5.10 1.74 3.81
CA GLY A 117 6.30 1.08 3.30
C GLY A 117 6.00 0.07 2.20
N GLU A 118 5.00 -0.81 2.41
CA GLU A 118 4.56 -1.77 1.39
C GLU A 118 4.01 -1.06 0.15
N ILE A 119 3.17 -0.04 0.33
CA ILE A 119 2.62 0.75 -0.79
C ILE A 119 3.74 1.43 -1.59
N LYS A 120 4.70 2.06 -0.92
CA LYS A 120 5.87 2.66 -1.59
C LYS A 120 6.71 1.62 -2.32
N ARG A 121 6.87 0.43 -1.74
CA ARG A 121 7.58 -0.68 -2.39
C ARG A 121 6.84 -1.13 -3.65
N PHE A 122 5.53 -1.31 -3.57
CA PHE A 122 4.71 -1.62 -4.75
C PHE A 122 4.86 -0.58 -5.83
N PHE A 123 4.80 0.72 -5.52
CA PHE A 123 5.06 1.73 -6.54
C PHE A 123 6.46 1.61 -7.12
N ARG A 124 7.50 1.36 -6.32
CA ARG A 124 8.86 1.17 -6.83
C ARG A 124 8.96 -0.02 -7.78
N ASP A 125 8.26 -1.10 -7.46
CA ASP A 125 8.36 -2.38 -8.17
C ASP A 125 7.39 -2.43 -9.39
N THR A 126 6.31 -1.62 -9.39
CA THR A 126 5.21 -1.63 -10.39
C THR A 126 5.06 -0.31 -11.17
N SER A 127 5.88 0.72 -10.96
CA SER A 127 5.75 2.04 -11.65
C SER A 127 5.90 2.03 -13.18
N TRP A 128 5.95 0.86 -13.82
CA TRP A 128 6.26 0.71 -15.24
C TRP A 128 5.23 -0.21 -15.88
N ALA A 129 4.29 0.38 -16.61
CA ALA A 129 3.24 -0.32 -17.38
C ALA A 129 3.83 -1.23 -18.49
N VAL A 130 5.10 -1.04 -18.83
CA VAL A 130 5.95 -1.92 -19.65
C VAL A 130 7.32 -1.94 -18.96
N HIS A 131 8.06 -3.05 -18.95
CA HIS A 131 9.40 -3.13 -18.35
C HIS A 131 10.38 -2.13 -19.01
N VAL A 132 10.38 -0.89 -18.53
CA VAL A 132 11.25 0.16 -19.05
C VAL A 132 12.58 0.12 -18.30
N PRO A 133 13.72 0.02 -19.02
CA PRO A 133 15.04 -0.04 -18.43
C PRO A 133 15.32 1.09 -17.42
N ARG A 134 16.06 0.76 -16.34
CA ARG A 134 16.48 1.67 -15.26
C ARG A 134 17.03 3.01 -15.78
N ARG A 135 17.84 2.97 -16.85
CA ARG A 135 18.42 4.15 -17.53
C ARG A 135 17.36 5.19 -17.89
N LEU A 136 16.22 4.75 -18.42
CA LEU A 136 15.16 5.64 -18.92
C LEU A 136 14.34 6.26 -17.78
N GLN A 137 14.27 5.58 -16.63
CA GLN A 137 13.67 6.08 -15.39
C GLN A 137 14.44 7.27 -14.83
N GLU A 138 15.76 7.10 -14.76
CA GLU A 138 16.70 8.10 -14.27
C GLU A 138 16.77 9.29 -15.24
N ALA A 139 16.78 9.01 -16.56
CA ALA A 139 16.69 10.03 -17.60
C ALA A 139 15.41 10.89 -17.48
N ARG A 140 14.25 10.32 -17.11
CA ARG A 140 13.01 11.09 -16.90
C ARG A 140 13.11 12.08 -15.73
N VAL A 141 13.65 11.65 -14.58
CA VAL A 141 13.79 12.54 -13.42
C VAL A 141 14.73 13.70 -13.75
N GLN A 142 15.82 13.41 -14.48
CA GLN A 142 16.72 14.42 -14.99
C GLN A 142 16.04 15.32 -16.02
N LEU A 143 15.23 14.75 -16.93
CA LEU A 143 14.50 15.47 -17.96
C LEU A 143 13.51 16.49 -17.37
N ALA A 144 12.77 16.10 -16.32
CA ALA A 144 11.84 17.00 -15.63
C ALA A 144 12.56 18.19 -14.98
N ARG A 145 13.71 17.93 -14.33
CA ARG A 145 14.55 18.97 -13.72
C ARG A 145 15.16 19.89 -14.77
N ALA A 146 15.74 19.32 -15.83
CA ALA A 146 16.34 20.05 -16.93
C ALA A 146 15.31 20.91 -17.68
N THR A 147 14.09 20.39 -17.85
CA THR A 147 12.99 21.14 -18.48
C THR A 147 12.61 22.35 -17.66
N GLU A 148 12.44 22.20 -16.35
CA GLU A 148 12.09 23.33 -15.48
C GLU A 148 13.23 24.36 -15.37
N GLU A 149 14.48 23.89 -15.28
CA GLU A 149 15.66 24.74 -15.26
C GLU A 149 15.78 25.60 -16.52
N LEU A 150 15.67 24.99 -17.71
CA LEU A 150 15.74 25.73 -18.97
C LEU A 150 14.52 26.60 -19.18
N ARG A 151 13.33 26.15 -18.79
CA ARG A 151 12.11 26.97 -18.89
C ARG A 151 12.23 28.24 -18.05
N SER A 152 12.79 28.12 -16.84
CA SER A 152 13.06 29.26 -15.96
C SER A 152 14.07 30.23 -16.58
N ARG A 153 15.14 29.73 -17.22
CA ARG A 153 16.17 30.57 -17.86
C ARG A 153 15.73 31.21 -19.18
N LEU A 154 15.02 30.46 -20.01
CA LEU A 154 14.67 30.85 -21.39
C LEU A 154 13.32 31.60 -21.47
N GLY A 155 12.47 31.49 -20.45
CA GLY A 155 11.11 32.03 -20.48
C GLY A 155 10.18 31.35 -21.49
N ARG A 156 10.62 30.22 -22.08
CA ARG A 156 9.87 29.42 -23.05
C ARG A 156 10.15 27.93 -22.85
N THR A 157 9.36 27.08 -23.51
CA THR A 157 9.62 25.64 -23.52
C THR A 157 10.98 25.35 -24.20
N PRO A 158 11.87 24.55 -23.56
CA PRO A 158 13.14 24.16 -24.16
C PRO A 158 12.96 23.15 -25.29
N THR A 159 13.88 23.18 -26.25
CA THR A 159 13.96 22.24 -27.37
C THR A 159 14.68 20.94 -26.96
N THR A 160 14.50 19.87 -27.75
CA THR A 160 15.21 18.59 -27.54
C THR A 160 16.73 18.78 -27.52
N LYS A 161 17.26 19.62 -28.40
CA LYS A 161 18.69 19.91 -28.47
C LYS A 161 19.20 20.61 -27.21
N GLU A 162 18.48 21.63 -26.72
CA GLU A 162 18.85 22.34 -25.49
C GLU A 162 18.81 21.41 -24.26
N LEU A 163 17.85 20.48 -24.23
CA LEU A 163 17.76 19.45 -23.19
C LEU A 163 18.91 18.43 -23.29
N SER A 164 19.26 18.00 -24.50
CA SER A 164 20.39 17.11 -24.79
C SER A 164 21.70 17.70 -24.29
N GLU A 165 21.95 18.98 -24.61
CA GLU A 165 23.13 19.71 -24.15
C GLU A 165 23.18 19.82 -22.62
N LEU A 166 22.07 20.16 -21.96
CA LEU A 166 22.03 20.30 -20.50
C LEU A 166 22.17 18.94 -19.78
N MET A 167 21.54 17.90 -20.31
CA MET A 167 21.55 16.56 -19.70
C MET A 167 22.81 15.77 -20.04
N SER A 168 23.64 16.24 -20.99
CA SER A 168 24.77 15.49 -21.53
C SER A 168 24.36 14.10 -22.07
N LEU A 169 23.19 14.06 -22.72
CA LEU A 169 22.64 12.88 -23.38
C LEU A 169 22.50 13.15 -24.87
N PRO A 170 22.62 12.16 -25.75
CA PRO A 170 22.33 12.37 -27.16
C PRO A 170 20.84 12.65 -27.38
N GLU A 171 20.50 13.38 -28.45
CA GLU A 171 19.13 13.86 -28.69
C GLU A 171 18.10 12.72 -28.81
N ASP A 172 18.50 11.57 -29.34
CA ASP A 172 17.69 10.36 -29.45
C ASP A 172 17.31 9.79 -28.08
N GLU A 173 18.23 9.76 -27.11
CA GLU A 173 17.94 9.38 -25.72
C GLU A 173 16.99 10.38 -25.04
N VAL A 174 17.09 11.68 -25.36
CA VAL A 174 16.15 12.70 -24.87
C VAL A 174 14.75 12.50 -25.46
N VAL A 175 14.66 12.15 -26.75
CA VAL A 175 13.39 11.80 -27.40
C VAL A 175 12.80 10.54 -26.78
N GLU A 176 13.60 9.51 -26.54
CA GLU A 176 13.18 8.28 -25.87
C GLU A 176 12.66 8.57 -24.45
N ALA A 177 13.36 9.41 -23.68
CA ALA A 177 12.94 9.81 -22.34
C ALA A 177 11.62 10.60 -22.35
N ARG A 178 11.40 11.46 -23.36
CA ARG A 178 10.13 12.17 -23.57
C ARG A 178 9.00 11.20 -23.93
N LEU A 179 9.26 10.23 -24.81
CA LEU A 179 8.27 9.21 -25.19
C LEU A 179 7.89 8.33 -24.00
N ALA A 180 8.87 7.90 -23.20
CA ALA A 180 8.62 7.14 -21.97
C ALA A 180 7.88 7.96 -20.91
N ALA A 181 8.15 9.26 -20.82
CA ALA A 181 7.39 10.16 -19.97
C ALA A 181 5.94 10.34 -20.46
N ASN A 182 5.70 10.28 -21.77
CA ASN A 182 4.35 10.37 -22.36
C ASN A 182 3.58 9.05 -22.32
N GLY A 183 4.25 7.90 -22.40
CA GLY A 183 3.64 6.56 -22.24
C GLY A 183 3.09 6.29 -20.83
N TYR A 184 3.45 7.14 -19.85
CA TYR A 184 2.85 7.20 -18.52
C TYR A 184 1.44 7.82 -18.54
N ASN A 185 1.11 8.61 -19.57
CA ASN A 185 -0.24 9.12 -19.85
C ASN A 185 -0.80 8.36 -21.06
N SER A 186 -1.03 7.06 -20.93
CA SER A 186 -1.93 6.39 -21.88
C SER A 186 -3.31 6.97 -21.67
N ALA A 187 -3.67 7.99 -22.46
CA ALA A 187 -5.06 8.24 -22.74
C ALA A 187 -5.60 6.99 -23.43
N SER A 188 -6.71 6.45 -22.91
CA SER A 188 -7.37 5.27 -23.47
C SER A 188 -7.65 5.47 -24.96
N LEU A 189 -7.40 4.44 -25.76
CA LEU A 189 -7.72 4.38 -27.20
C LEU A 189 -9.21 4.57 -27.48
N ASP A 190 -10.08 4.39 -26.48
CA ASP A 190 -11.54 4.59 -26.60
C ASP A 190 -11.99 6.06 -26.52
N ALA A 191 -11.12 6.98 -26.10
CA ALA A 191 -11.50 8.40 -25.99
C ALA A 191 -11.69 9.08 -27.36
N ALA A 192 -11.21 8.48 -28.45
CA ALA A 192 -11.26 9.08 -29.79
C ALA A 192 -12.39 8.55 -30.70
N ILE A 193 -13.15 7.52 -30.29
CA ILE A 193 -14.11 6.85 -31.18
C ILE A 193 -15.54 7.43 -31.09
N ASN A 194 -15.90 8.17 -30.03
CA ASN A 194 -17.27 8.70 -29.86
C ASN A 194 -17.44 10.18 -30.28
N GLY A 195 -16.59 10.69 -31.18
CA GLY A 195 -16.51 12.11 -31.50
C GLY A 195 -16.90 12.53 -32.92
N SER A 196 -17.66 11.73 -33.68
CA SER A 196 -18.12 12.14 -35.01
C SER A 196 -19.43 11.47 -35.45
N GLU A 197 -20.55 11.96 -34.94
CA GLU A 197 -21.84 11.99 -35.67
C GLU A 197 -22.55 13.30 -35.31
N ASP A 198 -22.33 14.33 -36.13
CA ASP A 198 -23.31 15.35 -36.53
C ASP A 198 -22.74 16.18 -37.71
#